data_AF-S4PK32-F1
#
_entry.id   AF-S4PK32-F1
#
_cell.length_a   1.000
_cell.length_b   1.000
_cell.length_c   1.000
_cell.angle_alpha   90.00
_cell.angle_beta   90.00
_cell.angle_gamma   90.00
#
_symmetry.space_group_name_H-M   'P 1'
#
loop_
_entity.id
_entity.type
_entity.pdbx_description
1 polymer ?
#
loop_
_entity_poly.entity_id
_entity_poly.type
_entity_poly.pdbx_seq_one_letter_code
_entity_poly.pdbx_strand_id
1 'polypeptide(L)' 'RISQIHTLLTSIKVNFYHIPGVQNPADCVSRGLMPTQFSKHDLWFKGPPWLSLSSEEWPIIKFSSHQVSSLPEEKTTTH' A
#
# COMPACT_ATOMS: atom_id res chain seq x y z
N ARG A 1 -20.41 -1.72 6.25
CA ARG A 1 -19.13 -0.96 6.13
C ARG A 1 -18.08 -1.76 5.37
N ILE A 2 -17.77 -3.00 5.77
CA ILE A 2 -16.95 -3.94 4.95
C ILE A 2 -17.70 -4.41 3.69
N SER A 3 -19.00 -4.71 3.81
CA SER A 3 -19.84 -5.11 2.66
C SER A 3 -19.85 -4.11 1.51
N GLN A 4 -19.88 -2.80 1.78
CA GLN A 4 -19.89 -1.75 0.75
C GLN A 4 -18.55 -1.63 0.02
N ILE A 5 -17.43 -1.81 0.73
CA ILE A 5 -16.09 -1.84 0.12
C ILE A 5 -16.00 -3.04 -0.82
N HIS A 6 -16.47 -4.22 -0.39
CA HIS A 6 -16.51 -5.38 -1.28
C HIS A 6 -17.43 -5.14 -2.48
N THR A 7 -18.63 -4.59 -2.34
CA THR A 7 -19.52 -4.33 -3.48
C THR A 7 -18.91 -3.36 -4.50
N LEU A 8 -18.24 -2.29 -4.04
CA LEU A 8 -17.62 -1.29 -4.92
C LEU A 8 -16.36 -1.81 -5.62
N LEU A 9 -15.60 -2.67 -4.94
CA LEU A 9 -14.34 -3.22 -5.48
C LEU A 9 -14.53 -4.54 -6.23
N THR A 10 -15.69 -5.18 -6.15
CA THR A 10 -15.98 -6.41 -6.91
C THR A 10 -16.43 -6.09 -8.35
N SER A 11 -16.98 -4.90 -8.60
CA SER A 11 -17.36 -4.45 -9.94
C SER A 11 -16.20 -3.85 -10.75
N ILE A 12 -15.06 -3.58 -10.11
CA ILE A 12 -13.86 -3.00 -10.74
C ILE A 12 -12.67 -3.90 -10.43
N LYS A 13 -11.91 -4.31 -11.44
CA LYS A 13 -10.66 -5.06 -11.20
C LYS A 13 -9.62 -4.14 -10.57
N VAL A 14 -9.36 -4.31 -9.27
CA VAL A 14 -8.36 -3.55 -8.52
C VAL A 14 -7.19 -4.46 -8.13
N ASN A 15 -5.97 -4.00 -8.37
CA ASN A 15 -4.75 -4.66 -7.92
C ASN A 15 -4.20 -3.94 -6.69
N PHE A 16 -3.84 -4.69 -5.65
CA PHE A 16 -3.25 -4.15 -4.44
C PHE A 16 -1.75 -4.40 -4.43
N TYR A 17 -0.98 -3.35 -4.16
CA TYR A 17 0.47 -3.40 -4.09
C TYR A 17 0.94 -2.84 -2.76
N HIS A 18 1.95 -3.48 -2.17
CA HIS A 18 2.59 -2.99 -0.96
C HIS A 18 3.53 -1.81 -1.30
N ILE A 19 3.45 -0.74 -0.51
CA ILE A 19 4.34 0.42 -0.57
C ILE A 19 5.04 0.55 0.79
N PRO A 20 6.38 0.71 0.83
CA PRO A 20 7.09 0.97 2.09
C PRO A 20 6.50 2.18 2.83
N GLY A 21 6.40 2.11 4.16
CA GLY A 21 5.75 3.15 4.97
C GLY A 21 6.29 4.57 4.72
N VAL A 22 7.61 4.72 4.54
CA VAL A 22 8.25 6.02 4.24
C VAL A 22 7.88 6.61 2.87
N GLN A 23 7.35 5.78 1.97
CA GLN A 23 6.86 6.19 0.65
C GLN A 23 5.33 6.21 0.57
N ASN A 24 4.62 5.86 1.66
CA ASN A 24 3.17 5.89 1.72
C ASN A 24 2.71 7.33 2.00
N PRO A 25 2.00 7.99 1.07
CA PRO A 25 1.43 9.32 1.30
C PRO A 25 0.57 9.39 2.56
N ALA A 26 -0.17 8.33 2.90
CA ALA A 26 -1.04 8.33 4.07
C ALA A 26 -0.29 8.32 5.41
N ASP A 27 0.98 7.89 5.43
CA ASP A 27 1.79 7.81 6.65
C ASP A 27 2.10 9.20 7.23
N CYS A 28 2.33 10.21 6.38
CA CYS A 28 2.66 11.55 6.87
C CYS A 28 1.47 12.17 7.64
N VAL A 29 0.24 12.00 7.15
CA VAL A 29 -0.96 12.53 7.81
C VAL A 29 -1.29 11.73 9.07
N SER A 30 -1.18 10.40 9.02
CA SER A 30 -1.51 9.55 10.19
C SER A 30 -0.54 9.76 11.36
N ARG A 31 0.70 10.22 11.11
CA ARG A 31 1.67 10.60 12.14
C ARG A 31 1.47 11.99 12.74
N GLY A 32 0.54 12.80 12.22
CA GLY A 32 0.23 14.12 12.76
C GLY A 32 1.04 15.26 12.13
N LEU A 33 0.94 15.40 10.80
CA LEU A 33 1.53 16.52 10.08
C LEU A 33 0.77 17.84 10.34
N MET A 34 1.49 18.94 10.62
CA MET A 34 0.83 20.24 10.75
C MET A 34 0.31 20.75 9.40
N PRO A 35 -0.79 21.53 9.36
CA PRO A 35 -1.36 22.04 8.10
C PRO A 35 -0.37 22.83 7.22
N THR A 36 0.54 23.58 7.84
CA THR A 36 1.57 24.36 7.16
C THR A 36 2.68 23.50 6.54
N GLN A 37 2.92 22.32 7.08
CA GLN A 37 3.83 21.33 6.53
C GLN A 37 3.12 20.49 5.46
N PHE A 38 1.84 20.19 5.67
CA PHE A 38 1.00 19.47 4.72
C PHE A 38 0.91 20.16 3.38
N SER A 39 0.69 21.47 3.35
CA SER A 39 0.63 22.25 2.10
C SER A 39 1.91 22.20 1.26
N LYS A 40 3.05 21.80 1.85
CA LYS A 40 4.34 21.65 1.18
C LYS A 40 4.78 20.19 1.03
N HIS A 41 3.92 19.23 1.35
CA HIS A 41 4.30 17.82 1.41
C HIS A 41 4.18 17.16 0.04
N ASP A 42 5.27 17.20 -0.73
CA ASP A 42 5.33 16.66 -2.10
C ASP A 42 4.91 15.19 -2.19
N LEU A 43 5.27 14.34 -1.22
CA LEU A 43 4.87 12.93 -1.23
C LEU A 43 3.34 12.76 -1.15
N TRP A 44 2.60 13.69 -0.53
CA TRP A 44 1.14 13.61 -0.49
C TRP A 44 0.52 13.96 -1.84
N PHE A 45 0.98 15.05 -2.44
CA PHE A 45 0.38 15.59 -3.65
C PHE A 45 0.89 14.95 -4.94
N LYS A 46 2.13 14.49 -4.97
CA LYS A 46 2.79 13.93 -6.15
C LYS A 46 3.00 12.42 -6.03
N GLY A 47 2.97 11.88 -4.81
CA GLY A 47 3.37 10.50 -4.56
C GLY A 47 4.89 10.29 -4.69
N PRO A 48 5.35 9.04 -4.55
CA PRO A 48 6.74 8.70 -4.79
C PRO A 48 7.07 8.77 -6.30
N PRO A 49 8.29 9.19 -6.69
CA PRO A 49 8.63 9.42 -8.11
C PRO A 49 8.41 8.22 -9.03
N TRP A 50 8.55 7.01 -8.53
CA TRP A 50 8.36 5.79 -9.31
C TRP A 50 6.90 5.53 -9.67
N LEU A 51 5.92 6.13 -8.98
CA LEU A 51 4.50 5.92 -9.23
C LEU A 51 4.06 6.53 -10.57
N SER A 52 4.79 7.54 -11.06
CA SER A 52 4.58 8.11 -12.40
C SER A 52 5.22 7.31 -13.53
N LEU A 53 6.04 6.30 -13.22
CA LEU A 53 6.71 5.45 -14.20
C LEU A 53 5.80 4.28 -14.62
N SER A 54 6.25 3.49 -15.61
CA SER A 54 5.56 2.26 -16.00
C SER A 54 5.41 1.33 -14.79
N SER A 55 4.31 0.58 -14.72
CA SER A 55 4.09 -0.41 -13.65
C SER A 55 5.16 -1.50 -13.60
N GLU A 56 5.91 -1.67 -14.68
CA GLU A 56 7.07 -2.55 -14.79
C GLU A 56 8.28 -2.05 -13.97
N GLU A 57 8.35 -0.74 -13.74
CA GLU A 57 9.43 -0.07 -13.01
C GLU A 57 9.10 0.14 -11.53
N TRP A 58 7.90 -0.21 -11.10
CA TRP A 58 7.50 -0.05 -9.71
C TRP A 58 8.32 -0.99 -8.82
N PRO A 59 8.76 -0.55 -7.63
CA PRO A 59 9.55 -1.34 -6.70
C PRO A 59 8.69 -2.35 -5.93
N ILE A 60 7.81 -3.07 -6.64
CA ILE A 60 6.96 -4.10 -6.08
C ILE A 60 7.81 -5.33 -5.83
N ILE A 61 8.00 -5.68 -4.57
CA ILE A 61 8.58 -6.97 -4.19
C ILE A 61 7.56 -8.03 -4.59
N LYS A 62 7.88 -8.81 -5.63
CA LYS A 62 7.07 -9.98 -6.00
C LYS A 62 7.19 -10.98 -4.85
N PHE A 63 6.09 -11.15 -4.11
CA PHE A 63 6.04 -12.11 -3.02
C PHE A 63 6.27 -13.51 -3.60
N SER A 64 7.41 -14.12 -3.28
CA SER A 64 7.65 -15.52 -3.62
C SER A 64 7.07 -16.41 -2.53
N SER A 65 6.30 -17.43 -2.91
CA SER A 65 5.71 -18.39 -1.97
C SER A 65 6.75 -19.09 -1.07
N HIS A 66 8.03 -19.07 -1.47
CA HIS A 66 9.13 -19.66 -0.72
C HIS A 66 9.55 -18.84 0.52
N GLN A 67 9.04 -17.62 0.71
CA GLN A 67 9.35 -16.80 1.90
C GLN A 67 8.32 -16.93 3.04
N VAL A 68 7.19 -17.61 2.81
CA VAL A 68 6.11 -17.76 3.81
C VAL A 68 6.55 -18.64 4.99
N SER A 69 7.37 -19.66 4.74
CA SER A 69 7.80 -20.67 5.73
C SER A 69 8.65 -20.12 6.89
N SER A 70 8.98 -18.82 6.86
CA SER A 70 9.77 -18.14 7.89
C SER A 70 8.99 -17.06 8.67
N LEU A 71 7.72 -16.82 8.32
CA LEU A 71 6.88 -15.87 9.04
C LEU A 71 6.27 -16.55 10.27
N PRO A 72 6.40 -15.95 11.48
CA PRO A 72 5.96 -16.57 12.73
C PRO A 72 4.43 -16.74 12.85
N GLU A 73 3.66 -16.10 11.98
CA GLU A 73 2.20 -16.04 12.01
C GLU A 73 1.56 -16.90 10.89
N GLU A 74 2.16 -18.06 10.57
CA GLU A 74 1.49 -19.05 9.73
C GLU A 74 0.31 -19.64 10.51
N LYS A 75 -0.90 -19.17 10.18
CA LYS A 75 -2.12 -19.75 10.72
C LYS A 75 -2.38 -21.08 10.04
N THR A 76 -1.98 -22.17 10.70
CA THR A 76 -2.38 -23.53 10.34
C THR A 76 -3.91 -23.61 10.42
N THR A 77 -4.58 -23.66 9.27
CA THR A 77 -5.98 -24.07 9.21
C THR A 77 -6.03 -25.56 9.54
N THR A 78 -6.18 -25.87 10.83
CA THR A 78 -6.58 -27.20 11.27
C THR A 78 -8.04 -27.41 10.88
N HIS A 79 -8.26 -28.38 9.97
CA HIS A 79 -9.57 -28.91 9.62
C HIS A 79 -10.24 -29.62 10.80
#